data_AF-A0A913WSN3-F1
#
_entry.id   AF-A0A913WSN3-F1
#
_cell.length_a   1.000
_cell.length_b   1.000
_cell.length_c   1.000
_cell.angle_alpha   90.00
_cell.angle_beta   90.00
_cell.angle_gamma   90.00
#
_symmetry.space_group_name_H-M   'P 1'
#
loop_
_entity.id
_entity.type
_entity.pdbx_description
1 polymer ?
#
loop_
_entity_poly.entity_id
_entity_poly.type
_entity_poly.pdbx_seq_one_letter_code
_entity_poly.pdbx_strand_id
1 'polypeptide(L)'
;MLEKRVEILKFLSVRQESQKNNEVSSRCYNCRKKVNGALCHTCRRFGLKCAICHVAVRGASNVCMACGHGGHTFHIMQWFENMSVCPTGCGCTCLKTVPMTSE
;
A
#
# COMPACT_ATOMS: atom_id res chain seq x y z
N MET A 1 -31.67 -17.46 -17.51
CA MET A 1 -30.24 -17.31 -17.08
C MET A 1 -29.72 -15.86 -17.12
N LEU A 2 -30.35 -14.90 -17.81
CA LEU A 2 -29.95 -13.49 -17.74
C LEU A 2 -30.38 -12.78 -16.44
N GLU A 3 -31.52 -13.15 -15.86
CA GLU A 3 -32.09 -12.46 -14.68
C GLU A 3 -31.20 -12.59 -13.43
N LYS A 4 -30.55 -13.73 -13.23
CA LYS A 4 -29.61 -13.94 -12.11
C LYS A 4 -28.34 -13.10 -12.20
N ARG A 5 -27.99 -12.55 -13.36
CA ARG A 5 -26.84 -11.63 -13.52
C ARG A 5 -27.19 -10.20 -13.08
N VAL A 6 -28.47 -9.82 -13.18
CA VAL A 6 -28.94 -8.46 -12.85
C VAL A 6 -28.96 -8.23 -11.34
N GLU A 7 -29.19 -9.27 -10.55
CA GLU A 7 -29.24 -9.15 -9.08
C GLU A 7 -27.88 -8.78 -8.47
N ILE A 8 -26.77 -9.27 -9.03
CA ILE A 8 -25.42 -8.95 -8.53
C ILE A 8 -25.10 -7.45 -8.72
N LEU A 9 -25.55 -6.85 -9.83
CA LEU A 9 -25.33 -5.42 -10.12
C LEU A 9 -26.04 -4.50 -9.13
N LYS A 10 -27.17 -4.93 -8.54
CA LYS A 10 -27.92 -4.14 -7.56
C LYS A 10 -27.20 -4.02 -6.20
N PHE A 11 -26.32 -4.97 -5.88
CA PHE A 11 -25.55 -4.94 -4.63
C PHE A 11 -24.36 -3.97 -4.70
N LEU A 12 -23.87 -3.67 -5.91
CA LEU A 12 -22.78 -2.73 -6.15
C LEU A 12 -23.26 -1.27 -6.27
N SER A 13 -24.57 -1.04 -6.38
CA SER A 13 -25.17 0.30 -6.50
C SER A 13 -25.46 0.99 -5.17
N VAL A 14 -24.90 0.50 -4.05
CA VAL A 14 -24.78 1.34 -2.85
C VAL A 14 -23.88 2.50 -3.23
N ARG A 15 -24.51 3.64 -3.51
CA ARG A 15 -23.91 4.95 -3.69
C ARG A 15 -22.91 5.13 -2.54
N GLN A 16 -21.62 5.05 -2.83
CA GLN A 16 -20.61 5.56 -1.91
C GLN A 16 -20.88 7.05 -1.84
N GLU A 17 -21.60 7.48 -0.80
CA GLU A 17 -21.63 8.86 -0.36
C GLU A 17 -20.21 9.39 -0.41
N SER A 18 -20.06 10.65 -0.83
CA SER A 18 -18.78 11.33 -0.99
C SER A 18 -18.05 11.41 0.36
N GLN A 19 -17.44 10.30 0.75
CA GLN A 19 -16.40 10.24 1.75
C GLN A 19 -15.34 11.21 1.24
N LYS A 20 -14.98 12.24 2.03
CA LYS A 20 -13.83 13.09 1.75
C LYS A 20 -12.68 12.16 1.38
N ASN A 21 -12.33 12.15 0.08
CA ASN A 21 -11.45 11.15 -0.47
C ASN A 21 -10.05 11.49 0.06
N ASN A 22 -9.69 10.94 1.22
CA ASN A 22 -8.32 11.01 1.72
C ASN A 22 -7.50 10.11 0.81
N GLU A 23 -7.10 10.68 -0.33
CA GLU A 23 -6.37 9.96 -1.38
C GLU A 23 -5.06 9.47 -0.79
N VAL A 24 -5.01 8.18 -0.41
CA VAL A 24 -3.80 7.53 0.10
C VAL A 24 -2.84 7.40 -1.07
N SER A 25 -1.96 8.39 -1.19
CA SER A 25 -0.91 8.40 -2.20
C SER A 25 0.41 7.93 -1.62
N SER A 26 1.18 7.19 -2.42
CA SER A 26 2.53 6.75 -2.07
C SER A 26 3.56 7.41 -2.98
N ARG A 27 4.86 7.30 -2.66
CA ARG A 27 5.95 7.73 -3.55
C ARG A 27 6.52 6.52 -4.28
N CYS A 28 6.70 6.63 -5.60
CA CYS A 28 7.32 5.57 -6.40
C CYS A 28 8.70 5.23 -5.85
N TYR A 29 8.99 3.94 -5.63
CA TYR A 29 10.31 3.52 -5.14
C TYR A 29 11.46 3.93 -6.09
N ASN A 30 11.17 4.06 -7.39
CA ASN A 30 12.17 4.30 -8.44
C ASN A 30 12.42 5.78 -8.72
N CYS A 31 11.35 6.56 -8.97
CA CYS A 31 11.46 7.96 -9.38
C CYS A 31 10.96 8.96 -8.33
N ARG A 32 10.47 8.47 -7.17
CA ARG A 32 9.97 9.25 -6.03
C ARG A 32 8.76 10.17 -6.31
N LYS A 33 8.24 10.20 -7.54
CA LYS A 33 6.99 10.90 -7.86
C LYS A 33 5.80 10.26 -7.16
N LYS A 34 4.76 11.05 -6.90
CA LYS A 34 3.48 10.61 -6.32
C LYS A 34 2.89 9.48 -7.19
N VAL A 35 2.41 8.43 -6.55
CA VAL A 35 1.76 7.28 -7.17
C VAL A 35 0.40 7.12 -6.51
N ASN A 36 -0.63 7.16 -7.34
CA ASN A 36 -2.01 6.88 -6.98
C ASN A 36 -2.33 5.50 -7.56
N GLY A 37 -2.43 4.48 -6.70
CA GLY A 37 -2.59 3.08 -7.10
C GLY A 37 -1.27 2.33 -7.25
N ALA A 38 -1.27 1.25 -8.04
CA ALA A 38 -0.15 0.29 -8.09
C ALA A 38 0.96 0.67 -9.08
N LEU A 39 0.68 1.44 -10.14
CA LEU A 39 1.62 1.76 -11.22
C LEU A 39 1.98 3.25 -11.20
N CYS A 40 3.27 3.56 -11.31
CA CYS A 40 3.72 4.93 -11.50
C CYS A 40 3.53 5.37 -12.95
N HIS A 41 2.78 6.45 -13.18
CA HIS A 41 2.56 6.99 -14.52
C HIS A 41 3.82 7.63 -15.14
N THR A 42 4.76 8.10 -14.32
CA THR A 42 6.00 8.73 -14.81
C THR A 42 6.97 7.70 -15.38
N CYS A 43 7.30 6.64 -14.61
CA CYS A 43 8.32 5.67 -15.03
C CYS A 43 7.74 4.32 -15.48
N ARG A 44 6.41 4.16 -15.48
CA ARG A 44 5.70 2.94 -15.88
C ARG A 44 6.11 1.67 -15.13
N ARG A 45 6.62 1.83 -13.89
CA ARG A 45 6.95 0.73 -12.98
C ARG A 45 5.94 0.65 -11.84
N PHE A 46 5.82 -0.52 -11.22
CA PHE A 46 5.06 -0.65 -9.98
C PHE A 46 5.58 0.32 -8.91
N GLY A 47 4.69 0.96 -8.17
CA GLY A 47 5.02 1.98 -7.16
C GLY A 47 5.82 1.41 -5.99
N LEU A 48 5.62 0.12 -5.71
CA LEU A 48 6.24 -0.60 -4.59
C LEU A 48 7.12 -1.77 -5.08
N LYS A 49 8.34 -1.82 -4.55
CA LYS A 49 9.28 -2.95 -4.65
C LYS A 49 9.45 -3.53 -3.26
N CYS A 50 9.34 -4.85 -3.13
CA CYS A 50 9.48 -5.51 -1.84
C CYS A 50 10.89 -5.29 -1.28
N ALA A 51 10.97 -4.82 -0.04
CA ALA A 51 12.25 -4.61 0.64
C ALA A 51 13.02 -5.91 0.92
N ILE A 52 12.34 -7.07 0.92
CA ILE A 52 12.94 -8.38 1.20
C ILE A 52 13.36 -9.08 -0.09
N CYS A 53 12.42 -9.41 -0.97
CA CYS A 53 12.73 -10.17 -2.20
C CYS A 53 13.09 -9.29 -3.40
N HIS A 54 12.98 -7.96 -3.29
CA HIS A 54 13.32 -7.02 -4.35
C HIS A 54 12.50 -7.14 -5.65
N VAL A 55 11.39 -7.88 -5.62
CA VAL A 55 10.44 -8.00 -6.73
C VAL A 55 9.33 -6.95 -6.60
N ALA A 56 8.76 -6.53 -7.73
CA ALA A 56 7.60 -5.66 -7.79
C ALA A 56 6.39 -6.28 -7.06
N VAL A 57 5.69 -5.49 -6.26
CA VAL A 57 4.53 -5.95 -5.49
C VAL A 57 3.26 -5.73 -6.30
N ARG A 58 2.56 -6.81 -6.66
CA ARG A 58 1.35 -6.78 -7.51
C ARG A 58 0.06 -7.16 -6.77
N GLY A 59 0.17 -7.47 -5.48
CA GLY A 59 -0.94 -7.96 -4.65
C GLY A 59 -0.85 -7.43 -3.21
N ALA A 60 -1.25 -8.26 -2.24
CA ALA A 60 -1.24 -7.91 -0.83
C ALA A 60 0.12 -7.36 -0.38
N SER A 61 0.09 -6.18 0.23
CA SER A 61 1.28 -5.44 0.61
C SER A 61 1.11 -4.75 1.94
N ASN A 62 2.21 -4.66 2.69
CA ASN A 62 2.31 -3.82 3.87
C ASN A 62 3.28 -2.68 3.56
N VAL A 63 2.86 -1.44 3.82
CA VAL A 63 3.66 -0.23 3.63
C VAL A 63 3.61 0.60 4.91
N CYS A 64 4.77 1.04 5.38
CA CYS A 64 4.85 1.94 6.51
C CYS A 64 4.42 3.35 6.09
N MET A 65 3.47 3.94 6.80
CA MET A 65 3.01 5.31 6.51
C MET A 65 4.07 6.38 6.83
N ALA A 66 5.01 6.09 7.74
CA ALA A 66 6.07 7.03 8.11
C ALA A 66 7.20 7.09 7.06
N CYS A 67 7.76 5.95 6.65
CA CYS A 67 8.89 5.91 5.71
C CYS A 67 8.50 5.58 4.26
N GLY A 68 7.30 5.07 4.02
CA GLY A 68 6.83 4.64 2.71
C GLY A 68 7.47 3.34 2.19
N HIS A 69 8.31 2.67 3.00
CA HIS A 69 8.89 1.38 2.65
C HIS A 69 7.94 0.24 2.98
N GLY A 70 8.09 -0.88 2.29
CA GLY A 70 7.18 -2.01 2.44
C GLY A 70 7.53 -3.18 1.55
N GLY A 71 6.55 -4.06 1.36
CA GLY A 71 6.69 -5.24 0.52
C GLY A 71 5.48 -6.15 0.55
N HIS A 72 5.63 -7.36 0.01
CA HIS A 72 4.63 -8.41 0.12
C HIS A 72 4.27 -8.66 1.58
N THR A 73 2.98 -8.74 1.89
CA THR A 73 2.49 -8.91 3.27
C THR A 73 3.21 -10.04 4.00
N PHE A 74 3.34 -11.22 3.37
CA PHE A 74 4.04 -12.37 3.94
C PHE A 74 5.49 -12.07 4.35
N HIS A 75 6.30 -11.55 3.43
CA HIS A 75 7.71 -11.22 3.72
C HIS A 75 7.86 -10.16 4.81
N ILE A 76 6.97 -9.17 4.83
CA ILE A 76 7.03 -8.10 5.82
C ILE A 76 6.62 -8.62 7.20
N MET A 77 5.56 -9.44 7.28
CA MET A 77 5.16 -10.08 8.54
C MET A 77 6.29 -10.95 9.10
N GLN A 78 6.85 -11.84 8.27
CA GLN A 78 7.94 -12.73 8.67
C GLN A 78 9.18 -11.96 9.15
N TRP A 79 9.53 -10.83 8.50
CA TRP A 79 10.62 -9.98 8.96
C TRP A 79 10.38 -9.45 10.37
N PHE A 80 9.18 -8.94 10.63
CA PHE A 80 8.83 -8.33 11.91
C PHE A 80 8.55 -9.33 13.04
N GLU A 81 8.58 -10.64 12.78
CA GLU A 81 8.58 -11.66 13.85
C GLU A 81 9.83 -11.57 14.72
N ASN A 82 10.98 -11.20 14.12
CA ASN A 82 12.28 -11.20 14.79
C ASN A 82 12.97 -9.83 14.79
N MET A 83 12.51 -8.91 13.94
CA MET A 83 13.11 -7.59 13.78
C MET A 83 12.13 -6.50 14.22
N SER A 84 12.63 -5.43 14.82
CA SER A 84 11.82 -4.26 15.18
C SER A 84 11.98 -3.09 14.22
N VAL A 85 12.98 -3.13 13.34
CA VAL A 85 13.37 -2.04 12.45
C VAL A 85 13.06 -2.35 10.97
N CYS A 86 12.89 -1.30 10.18
CA CYS A 86 12.60 -1.40 8.75
C CYS A 86 13.68 -2.22 8.01
N PRO A 87 13.31 -3.18 7.15
CA PRO A 87 14.26 -4.02 6.41
C PRO A 87 15.14 -3.26 5.42
N THR A 88 14.79 -2.01 5.08
CA THR A 88 15.61 -1.14 4.22
C THR A 88 16.78 -0.48 4.95
N GLY A 89 16.85 -0.59 6.29
CA GLY A 89 17.87 0.09 7.09
C GLY A 89 17.59 1.57 7.36
N CYS A 90 16.40 2.09 7.03
CA CYS A 90 16.05 3.50 7.24
C CYS A 90 15.82 3.91 8.72
N GLY A 91 16.02 2.99 9.68
CA GLY A 91 15.89 3.24 11.11
C GLY A 91 14.46 3.28 11.66
N CYS A 92 13.42 3.26 10.83
CA CYS A 92 12.03 3.33 11.32
C CYS A 92 11.58 2.06 12.03
N THR A 93 10.89 2.20 13.16
CA THR A 93 10.18 1.12 13.85
C THR A 93 8.75 1.00 13.30
N CYS A 94 8.59 0.43 12.11
CA CYS A 94 7.36 0.54 11.32
C CYS A 94 6.09 -0.04 11.95
N LEU A 95 6.20 -0.92 12.94
CA LEU A 95 5.05 -1.48 13.67
C LEU A 95 4.57 -0.62 14.84
N LYS A 96 5.37 0.34 15.30
CA LYS A 96 4.95 1.23 16.38
C LYS A 96 4.05 2.32 15.79
N THR A 97 2.91 2.53 16.42
CA THR A 97 2.07 3.70 16.15
C THR A 97 2.89 4.95 16.48
N VAL A 98 3.15 5.78 15.48
CA VAL A 98 3.61 7.14 15.75
C VAL A 98 2.39 7.86 16.32
N PRO A 99 2.39 8.37 17.57
CA PRO A 99 1.33 9.24 18.00
C PRO A 99 1.30 10.43 17.04
N MET A 100 0.14 10.67 16.42
CA MET A 100 -0.09 11.89 15.66
C MET A 100 -0.01 13.07 16.64
N THR A 101 1.19 13.59 16.84
CA THR A 101 1.40 14.84 17.57
C THR A 101 1.25 15.95 16.54
N SER A 102 0.13 16.65 16.64
CA SER A 102 -0.05 17.96 16.03
C SER A 102 0.72 18.98 16.87
N GLU A 103 1.81 19.50 16.33
CA GLU A 103 2.35 20.82 16.69
C GLU A 103 2.19 21.75 15.48
#